data_AF-M5J624-F1
#
_entry.id   AF-M5J624-F1
#
_cell.length_a   1.000
_cell.length_b   1.000
_cell.length_c   1.000
_cell.angle_alpha   90.00
_cell.angle_beta   90.00
_cell.angle_gamma   90.00
#
_symmetry.space_group_name_H-M   'P 1'
#
loop_
_entity.id
_entity.type
_entity.pdbx_description
1 polymer ?
#
loop_
_entity_poly.entity_id
_entity_poly.type
_entity_poly.pdbx_seq_one_letter_code
_entity_poly.pdbx_strand_id
1 'polypeptide(L)'
;MIKVVLVMHDRQHEDYYRINKAEFAVMPQKGQYIYNSDGKTYEVEQIVSFAGYEAHNGAVAIIIVHPLSQDDPASGIYGLSEDDLLDTKK
;
A
#
# COMPACT_ATOMS: atom_id res chain seq x y z
N MET A 1 13.22 -7.86 -4.40
CA MET A 1 12.12 -7.05 -3.83
C MET A 1 11.93 -5.82 -4.70
N ILE A 2 10.69 -5.49 -5.04
CA ILE A 2 10.31 -4.37 -5.91
C ILE A 2 10.08 -3.15 -5.03
N LYS A 3 10.85 -2.09 -5.25
CA LYS A 3 10.69 -0.84 -4.49
C LYS A 3 9.73 0.09 -5.23
N VAL A 4 8.82 0.69 -4.49
CA VAL A 4 7.82 1.62 -5.03
C VAL A 4 7.67 2.84 -4.13
N VAL A 5 7.07 3.89 -4.67
CA VAL A 5 6.57 5.03 -3.87
C VAL A 5 5.09 4.85 -3.67
N LEU A 6 4.63 4.91 -2.41
CA LEU A 6 3.20 4.92 -2.09
C LEU A 6 2.69 6.36 -2.03
N VAL A 7 1.57 6.60 -2.71
CA VAL A 7 0.85 7.88 -2.69
C VAL A 7 -0.59 7.60 -2.27
N MET A 8 -1.02 8.23 -1.20
CA MET A 8 -2.41 8.21 -0.77
C MET A 8 -3.22 9.17 -1.65
N HIS A 9 -4.32 8.70 -2.19
CA HIS A 9 -5.39 9.51 -2.73
C HIS A 9 -6.42 9.76 -1.62
N ASP A 10 -6.48 10.98 -1.12
CA ASP A 10 -7.52 11.41 -0.19
C ASP A 10 -8.75 11.85 -0.97
N ARG A 11 -9.69 10.92 -1.14
CA ARG A 11 -10.95 11.18 -1.87
C ARG A 11 -11.87 12.18 -1.16
N GLN A 12 -11.65 12.51 0.12
CA GLN A 12 -12.47 13.53 0.79
C GLN A 12 -12.08 14.94 0.35
N HIS A 13 -10.79 15.15 0.09
CA HIS A 13 -10.23 16.45 -0.29
C HIS A 13 -9.76 16.50 -1.75
N GLU A 14 -9.88 15.38 -2.49
CA GLU A 14 -9.40 15.21 -3.88
C GLU A 14 -7.89 15.54 -4.03
N ASP A 15 -7.11 15.17 -3.01
CA ASP A 15 -5.68 15.47 -2.91
C ASP A 15 -4.80 14.21 -2.88
N TYR A 16 -3.53 14.38 -3.23
CA TYR A 16 -2.53 13.31 -3.25
C TYR A 16 -1.40 13.56 -2.28
N TYR A 17 -1.18 12.62 -1.36
CA TYR A 17 -0.17 12.71 -0.32
C TYR A 17 0.83 11.58 -0.45
N ARG A 18 2.12 11.89 -0.59
CA ARG A 18 3.17 10.87 -0.53
C ARG A 18 3.21 10.28 0.88
N ILE A 19 3.05 8.96 0.99
CA ILE A 19 3.13 8.25 2.26
C ILE A 19 4.61 7.95 2.57
N ASN A 20 5.17 6.97 1.88
CA ASN A 20 6.53 6.48 2.09
C ASN A 20 7.03 5.71 0.85
N LYS A 21 8.21 5.11 0.97
CA LYS A 21 8.67 4.08 0.04
C LYS A 21 8.34 2.72 0.65
N ALA A 22 7.87 1.80 -0.16
CA ALA A 22 7.56 0.43 0.25
C ALA A 22 8.30 -0.57 -0.64
N GLU A 23 8.54 -1.76 -0.09
CA GLU A 23 9.15 -2.86 -0.82
C GLU A 23 8.20 -4.04 -0.82
N PHE A 24 7.96 -4.62 -2.00
CA PHE A 24 7.07 -5.77 -2.17
C PHE A 24 7.84 -6.95 -2.75
N ALA A 25 7.48 -8.17 -2.34
CA ALA A 25 8.00 -9.38 -2.98
C ALA A 25 7.49 -9.50 -4.43
N VAL A 26 6.24 -9.11 -4.66
CA VAL A 26 5.54 -9.12 -5.96
C VAL A 26 4.82 -7.78 -6.14
N MET A 27 4.76 -7.27 -7.36
CA MET A 27 4.04 -6.01 -7.63
C MET A 27 2.56 -6.21 -7.29
N PRO A 28 1.96 -5.34 -6.45
CA PRO A 28 0.52 -5.36 -6.23
C PRO A 28 -0.26 -5.15 -7.53
N GLN A 29 -1.56 -5.43 -7.50
CA GLN A 29 -2.49 -5.17 -8.60
C GLN A 29 -3.60 -4.23 -8.13
N LYS A 30 -4.23 -3.53 -9.08
CA LYS A 30 -5.41 -2.71 -8.80
C LYS A 30 -6.50 -3.54 -8.12
N GLY A 31 -7.12 -2.99 -7.06
CA GLY A 31 -8.13 -3.64 -6.24
C GLY A 31 -7.57 -4.60 -5.18
N GLN A 32 -6.25 -4.81 -5.12
CA GLN A 32 -5.65 -5.53 -4.01
C GLN A 32 -5.45 -4.61 -2.80
N TYR A 33 -5.45 -5.23 -1.62
CA TYR A 33 -5.15 -4.54 -0.38
C TYR A 33 -3.67 -4.65 -0.05
N ILE A 34 -3.09 -3.56 0.43
CA ILE A 34 -1.75 -3.52 0.98
C ILE A 34 -1.81 -3.08 2.43
N TYR A 35 -0.96 -3.69 3.25
CA TYR A 35 -0.70 -3.26 4.61
C TYR A 35 0.57 -2.40 4.61
N ASN A 36 0.50 -1.26 5.28
CA ASN A 36 1.63 -0.35 5.40
C ASN A 36 2.14 -0.30 6.85
N SER A 37 3.38 0.18 7.02
CA SER A 37 4.05 0.26 8.32
C SER A 37 3.37 1.20 9.33
N ASP A 38 2.39 1.99 8.89
CA ASP A 38 1.58 2.87 9.74
C ASP A 38 0.39 2.14 10.41
N GLY A 39 0.26 0.82 10.19
CA GLY A 39 -0.83 0.01 10.73
C GLY A 39 -2.15 0.18 10.00
N LYS A 40 -2.14 0.84 8.83
CA LYS A 40 -3.34 1.04 8.02
C LYS A 40 -3.31 0.16 6.77
N THR A 41 -4.51 -0.24 6.38
CA THR A 41 -4.75 -0.97 5.15
C THR A 41 -5.24 -0.01 4.08
N TYR A 42 -4.67 -0.15 2.90
CA TYR A 42 -5.02 0.66 1.74
C TYR A 42 -5.40 -0.25 0.58
N GLU A 43 -6.38 0.17 -0.20
CA GLU A 43 -6.68 -0.47 -1.48
C GLU A 43 -5.86 0.19 -2.59
N VAL A 44 -5.30 -0.63 -3.47
CA VAL A 44 -4.54 -0.17 -4.62
C VAL A 44 -5.50 0.36 -5.68
N GLU A 45 -5.48 1.67 -5.88
CA GLU A 45 -6.31 2.35 -6.86
C GLU A 45 -5.72 2.25 -8.26
N GLN A 46 -4.41 2.51 -8.36
CA GLN A 46 -3.70 2.61 -9.62
C GLN A 46 -2.21 2.38 -9.43
N ILE A 47 -1.59 1.80 -10.46
CA ILE A 47 -0.14 1.64 -10.54
C ILE A 47 0.33 2.45 -11.73
N VAL A 48 1.28 3.34 -11.48
CA VAL A 48 1.87 4.22 -12.48
C VAL A 48 3.34 3.84 -12.64
N SER A 49 3.66 3.24 -13.78
CA SER A 49 5.03 3.02 -14.22
C SER A 49 5.33 3.97 -15.38
N PHE A 50 6.41 4.74 -15.25
CA PHE A 50 6.87 5.60 -16.33
C PHE A 50 7.95 4.85 -17.12
N ALA A 51 7.87 4.89 -18.45
CA ALA A 51 8.91 4.31 -19.29
C ALA A 51 10.25 5.02 -19.03
N GLY A 52 11.28 4.27 -18.64
CA GLY A 52 12.62 4.79 -18.35
C GLY A 52 12.78 5.47 -16.99
N TYR A 53 11.76 5.42 -16.12
CA TYR A 53 11.88 5.94 -14.75
C TYR A 53 12.50 4.89 -13.85
N GLU A 54 13.83 4.93 -13.76
CA GLU A 54 14.54 4.41 -12.60
C GLU A 54 14.74 5.59 -11.65
N ALA A 55 13.96 5.65 -10.57
CA ALA A 55 14.23 6.65 -9.54
C ALA A 55 15.65 6.41 -9.03
N HIS A 56 16.42 7.48 -8.78
CA HIS A 56 17.79 7.42 -8.23
C HIS A 56 17.96 6.58 -6.93
N ASN A 57 16.85 6.15 -6.33
CA ASN A 57 16.79 5.30 -5.14
C ASN A 57 16.21 3.90 -5.40
N GLY A 58 16.15 3.44 -6.66
CA GLY A 58 15.71 2.10 -7.06
C GLY A 58 14.20 1.86 -7.04
N ALA A 59 13.37 2.90 -6.89
CA ALA A 59 11.92 2.77 -7.02
C ALA A 59 11.50 2.75 -8.50
N VAL A 60 10.68 1.77 -8.87
CA VAL A 60 10.33 1.47 -10.28
C VAL A 60 8.90 1.84 -10.65
N ALA A 61 8.06 2.15 -9.65
CA ALA A 61 6.66 2.55 -9.86
C ALA A 61 6.16 3.42 -8.71
N ILE A 62 5.09 4.18 -9.00
CA ILE A 62 4.25 4.84 -8.01
C ILE A 62 2.97 4.01 -7.89
N ILE A 63 2.58 3.67 -6.67
CA ILE A 63 1.31 3.02 -6.38
C ILE A 63 0.42 4.06 -5.69
N ILE A 64 -0.69 4.39 -6.34
CA ILE A 64 -1.75 5.21 -5.78
C ILE A 64 -2.68 4.30 -5.00
N VAL A 65 -2.92 4.66 -3.75
CA VAL A 65 -3.74 3.88 -2.83
C VAL A 65 -4.74 4.78 -2.12
N HIS A 66 -5.87 4.25 -1.68
CA HIS A 66 -6.79 5.00 -0.82
C HIS A 66 -7.05 4.22 0.47
N PRO A 67 -7.26 4.91 1.60
CA PRO A 67 -7.56 4.24 2.85
C PRO A 67 -8.91 3.51 2.74
N LEU A 68 -9.00 2.37 3.39
CA LEU A 68 -10.28 1.66 3.54
C LEU A 68 -11.15 2.36 4.59
N SER A 69 -12.47 2.28 4.38
CA SER A 69 -13.43 2.63 5.44
C SER A 69 -13.24 1.70 6.63
N GLN A 70 -13.50 2.20 7.85
CA GLN A 70 -13.55 1.34 9.04
C GLN A 70 -14.65 0.27 8.94
N ASP A 71 -15.68 0.53 8.12
CA ASP A 71 -16.79 -0.40 7.89
C ASP A 71 -16.47 -1.47 6.83
N ASP A 72 -15.32 -1.39 6.15
CA ASP A 72 -14.93 -2.38 5.16
C ASP A 72 -14.50 -3.68 5.86
N PRO A 73 -15.08 -4.85 5.54
CA PRO A 73 -14.65 -6.13 6.10
C PRO A 73 -13.14 -6.38 5.96
N ALA A 74 -12.52 -5.89 4.87
CA ALA A 74 -11.07 -5.99 4.67
C ALA A 74 -10.29 -5.18 5.71
N SER A 75 -10.83 -4.07 6.20
CA SER A 75 -10.25 -3.29 7.30
C SER A 75 -10.13 -4.12 8.59
N GLY A 76 -11.12 -4.98 8.85
CA GLY A 76 -11.14 -5.89 10.00
C GLY A 76 -10.22 -7.12 9.85
N ILE A 77 -10.02 -7.63 8.63
CA ILE A 77 -9.12 -8.77 8.38
C ILE A 77 -7.67 -8.42 8.71
N TYR A 78 -7.25 -7.17 8.47
CA TYR A 78 -5.89 -6.71 8.70
C TYR A 78 -5.69 -5.98 10.04
N GLY A 79 -6.71 -5.98 10.92
CA GLY A 79 -6.55 -5.66 12.34
C GLY A 79 -5.86 -6.76 13.15
N LEU A 80 -5.52 -7.87 12.50
CA LEU A 80 -4.62 -8.91 13.01
C LEU A 80 -3.20 -8.33 13.00
N SER A 81 -2.57 -8.23 14.18
CA SER A 81 -1.16 -7.86 14.28
C SER A 81 -0.28 -8.88 13.52
N GLU A 82 0.96 -8.52 13.16
CA GLU A 82 1.91 -9.52 12.59
C GLU A 82 1.98 -10.78 13.48
N ASP A 83 1.87 -10.62 14.81
CA ASP A 83 1.84 -11.71 15.78
C ASP A 83 0.60 -12.62 15.65
N ASP A 84 -0.54 -12.07 15.24
CA ASP A 84 -1.77 -12.84 14.99
C ASP A 84 -1.72 -13.59 13.65
N LEU A 85 -0.93 -13.10 12.68
CA LEU A 85 -0.75 -13.72 11.36
C LEU A 85 0.33 -14.81 11.35
N LEU A 86 1.33 -14.70 12.23
CA LEU A 86 2.44 -15.67 12.32
C LEU A 86 2.11 -16.93 13.13
N ASP A 87 0.89 -17.04 13.68
CA ASP A 87 0.45 -18.14 14.55
C ASP A 87 1.47 -18.44 15.68
N THR A 88 2.19 -17.42 16.14
CA THR A 88 3.18 -17.52 17.21
C THR A 88 2.53 -17.32 18.58
N LYS A 89 1.46 -18.07 18.86
CA LYS A 89 1.01 -18.26 20.24
C LYS A 89 1.81 -19.42 20.85
N LYS A 90 2.80 -19.05 21.66
CA LYS A 90 3.36 -19.93 22.69
C LYS A 90 2.40 -20.07 23.87
#